data_AF-A0A8T6V3B2-F1
#
_entry.id   AF-A0A8T6V3B2-F1
#
_cell.length_a   1.000
_cell.length_b   1.000
_cell.length_c   1.000
_cell.angle_alpha   90.00
_cell.angle_beta   90.00
_cell.angle_gamma   90.00
#
_symmetry.space_group_name_H-M   'P 1'
#
loop_
_entity.id
_entity.type
_entity.pdbx_description
1 polymer ?
#
loop_
_entity_poly.entity_id
_entity_poly.type
_entity_poly.pdbx_seq_one_letter_code
_entity_poly.pdbx_strand_id
1 'polypeptide(L)'
;MEKKRCPHCRCYFIPHPSVGSRQRACSKSTCQKLRKAKNNKEWRKRNPKHFKGDYPRVKKWLDAHPGYLRQYRLSHCEYKEKNRESVSTQYRGKKLYREVKERIIRRKGEVINHMWSGLHNDIQAELMMQHIEIVLVISHFLSDNAQNFS
;
A
#
# COMPACT_ATOMS: atom_id res chain seq x y z
N MET A 1 -40.27 6.86 13.54
CA MET A 1 -39.12 6.27 12.80
C MET A 1 -37.94 6.17 13.73
N GLU A 2 -37.35 4.99 13.88
CA GLU A 2 -36.22 4.75 14.78
C GLU A 2 -34.91 5.33 14.22
N LYS A 3 -34.10 5.97 15.07
CA LYS A 3 -32.76 6.46 14.71
C LYS A 3 -31.80 5.28 14.58
N LYS A 4 -30.95 5.28 13.55
CA LYS A 4 -29.95 4.24 13.31
C LYS A 4 -28.55 4.80 13.41
N ARG A 5 -27.59 3.99 13.87
CA ARG A 5 -26.17 4.35 13.88
C ARG A 5 -25.51 4.02 12.54
N CYS A 6 -24.85 5.01 11.92
CA CYS A 6 -24.13 4.78 10.66
C CYS A 6 -22.86 3.94 10.90
N PRO A 7 -22.61 2.86 10.14
CA PRO A 7 -21.43 2.02 10.33
C PRO A 7 -20.11 2.68 9.90
N HIS A 8 -20.18 3.81 9.18
CA HIS A 8 -19.00 4.50 8.65
C HIS A 8 -18.58 5.67 9.54
N CYS A 9 -19.47 6.64 9.76
CA CYS A 9 -19.15 7.82 10.58
C CYS A 9 -19.62 7.70 12.04
N ARG A 10 -20.27 6.59 12.43
CA ARG A 10 -20.79 6.32 13.78
C ARG A 10 -21.83 7.31 14.32
N CYS A 11 -22.19 8.36 13.58
CA CYS A 11 -23.30 9.27 13.89
C CYS A 11 -24.66 8.57 13.77
N TYR A 12 -25.62 8.99 14.59
CA TYR A 12 -27.02 8.63 14.43
C TYR A 12 -27.67 9.37 13.27
N PHE A 13 -28.58 8.72 12.56
CA PHE A 13 -29.38 9.32 11.49
C PHE A 13 -30.78 8.74 11.48
N ILE A 14 -31.74 9.52 11.00
CA ILE A 14 -33.10 9.05 10.74
C ILE A 14 -33.12 8.52 9.30
N PRO A 15 -33.49 7.25 9.07
CA PRO A 15 -33.63 6.71 7.72
C PRO A 15 -34.64 7.51 6.89
N HIS A 16 -34.37 7.69 5.61
CA HIS A 16 -35.28 8.34 4.69
C HIS A 16 -36.59 7.55 4.57
N PRO A 17 -37.78 8.17 4.63
CA PRO A 17 -39.07 7.48 4.63
C PRO A 17 -39.22 6.40 3.53
N SER A 18 -38.86 6.75 2.28
CA SER A 18 -38.98 5.84 1.12
C SER A 18 -38.05 4.62 1.17
N VAL A 19 -36.93 4.71 1.90
CA VAL A 19 -35.98 3.59 2.05
C VAL A 19 -36.26 2.82 3.34
N GLY A 20 -36.63 3.54 4.39
CA GLY A 20 -36.94 3.03 5.71
C GLY A 20 -35.79 2.23 6.32
N SER A 21 -36.13 1.11 6.96
CA SER A 21 -35.18 0.23 7.65
C SER A 21 -34.06 -0.32 6.74
N ARG A 22 -34.26 -0.33 5.42
CA ARG A 22 -33.26 -0.76 4.42
C ARG A 22 -32.05 0.19 4.35
N GLN A 23 -32.18 1.44 4.79
CA GLN A 23 -31.06 2.37 4.78
C GLN A 23 -30.00 1.93 5.81
N ARG A 24 -28.83 1.54 5.31
CA ARG A 24 -27.72 1.01 6.13
C ARG A 24 -26.71 2.08 6.56
N ALA A 25 -26.63 3.21 5.86
CA ALA A 25 -25.70 4.30 6.15
C ALA A 25 -26.39 5.66 6.00
N CYS A 26 -25.90 6.67 6.70
CA CYS A 26 -26.41 8.04 6.62
C CYS A 26 -26.20 8.65 5.22
N SER A 27 -26.91 9.73 4.89
CA SER A 27 -26.87 10.41 3.59
C SER A 27 -25.55 11.11 3.25
N LYS A 28 -24.60 11.20 4.20
CA LYS A 28 -23.29 11.84 3.96
C LYS A 28 -22.59 11.19 2.77
N SER A 29 -22.14 12.00 1.81
CA SER A 29 -21.54 11.54 0.55
C SER A 29 -20.35 10.60 0.76
N THR A 30 -19.51 10.87 1.77
CA THR A 30 -18.38 10.01 2.18
C THR A 30 -18.86 8.62 2.61
N CYS A 31 -19.90 8.54 3.45
CA CYS A 31 -20.47 7.29 3.92
C CYS A 31 -21.16 6.52 2.79
N GLN A 32 -21.81 7.23 1.86
CA GLN A 32 -22.43 6.61 0.69
C GLN A 32 -21.39 6.04 -0.29
N LYS A 33 -20.26 6.73 -0.50
CA LYS A 33 -19.13 6.23 -1.29
C LYS A 33 -18.56 4.94 -0.68
N LEU A 34 -18.34 4.92 0.64
CA LEU A 34 -17.85 3.74 1.35
C LEU A 34 -18.84 2.55 1.25
N ARG A 35 -20.13 2.81 1.45
CA ARG A 35 -21.19 1.80 1.29
C ARG A 35 -21.19 1.22 -0.13
N LYS A 36 -21.17 2.09 -1.15
CA LYS A 36 -21.14 1.67 -2.56
C LYS A 36 -19.90 0.85 -2.87
N ALA A 37 -18.73 1.26 -2.40
CA ALA A 37 -17.48 0.53 -2.59
C ALA A 37 -17.54 -0.88 -1.96
N LYS A 38 -18.04 -1.00 -0.72
CA LYS A 38 -18.25 -2.28 -0.04
C LYS A 38 -19.22 -3.17 -0.81
N ASN A 39 -20.39 -2.64 -1.17
CA ASN A 39 -21.41 -3.39 -1.91
C ASN A 39 -20.87 -3.87 -3.26
N ASN A 40 -20.18 -3.02 -4.01
CA ASN A 40 -19.58 -3.38 -5.30
C ASN A 40 -18.48 -4.45 -5.15
N LYS A 41 -17.72 -4.42 -4.04
CA LYS A 41 -16.72 -5.46 -3.75
C LYS A 41 -17.39 -6.80 -3.49
N GLU A 42 -18.38 -6.84 -2.61
CA GLU A 42 -19.10 -8.07 -2.27
C GLU A 42 -19.90 -8.62 -3.45
N TRP A 43 -20.51 -7.73 -4.24
CA TRP A 43 -21.22 -8.13 -5.45
C TRP A 43 -20.26 -8.76 -6.47
N ARG A 44 -19.07 -8.18 -6.71
CA ARG A 44 -18.06 -8.77 -7.61
C ARG A 44 -17.57 -10.13 -7.14
N LYS A 45 -17.38 -10.32 -5.83
CA LYS A 45 -17.02 -11.61 -5.26
C LYS A 45 -18.09 -12.68 -5.51
N ARG A 46 -19.37 -12.32 -5.37
CA ARG A 46 -20.50 -13.23 -5.63
C ARG A 46 -20.74 -13.46 -7.12
N ASN A 47 -20.32 -12.53 -7.97
CA ASN A 47 -20.54 -12.56 -9.41
C ASN A 47 -19.22 -12.57 -10.20
N PRO A 48 -18.31 -13.54 -9.97
CA PRO A 48 -16.97 -13.53 -10.58
C PRO A 48 -17.01 -13.72 -12.10
N LYS A 49 -18.09 -14.31 -12.64
CA LYS A 49 -18.27 -14.52 -14.08
C LYS A 49 -19.03 -13.39 -14.78
N HIS A 50 -19.54 -12.38 -14.06
CA HIS A 50 -20.42 -11.37 -14.68
C HIS A 50 -19.78 -10.63 -15.85
N PHE A 51 -18.48 -10.36 -15.77
CA PHE A 51 -17.73 -9.68 -16.85
C PHE A 51 -17.17 -10.63 -17.90
N LYS A 52 -17.44 -11.94 -17.81
CA LYS A 52 -17.01 -12.90 -18.83
C LYS A 52 -17.96 -12.83 -20.02
N GLY A 53 -17.42 -12.82 -21.23
CA GLY A 53 -18.23 -12.84 -22.46
C GLY A 53 -18.71 -11.46 -22.94
N ASP A 54 -18.42 -10.38 -22.21
CA ASP A 54 -18.76 -9.03 -22.67
C ASP A 54 -17.98 -8.65 -23.93
N TYR A 55 -16.71 -9.03 -24.03
CA TYR A 55 -15.88 -8.67 -25.18
C TYR A 55 -16.39 -9.29 -26.50
N PRO A 56 -16.67 -10.60 -26.60
CA PRO A 56 -17.28 -11.16 -27.82
C PRO A 56 -18.60 -10.50 -28.23
N ARG A 57 -19.47 -10.20 -27.25
CA ARG A 57 -20.76 -9.54 -27.50
C ARG A 57 -20.56 -8.13 -28.05
N VAL A 58 -19.71 -7.32 -27.41
CA VAL A 58 -19.39 -5.96 -27.86
C VAL A 58 -18.67 -5.98 -29.19
N LYS A 59 -17.75 -6.92 -29.41
CA LYS A 59 -17.04 -7.09 -30.68
C LYS A 59 -18.02 -7.38 -31.82
N LYS A 60 -18.93 -8.35 -31.65
CA LYS A 60 -19.96 -8.66 -32.66
C LYS A 60 -20.83 -7.46 -32.99
N TRP A 61 -21.19 -6.67 -31.97
CA TRP A 61 -21.94 -5.44 -32.18
C TRP A 61 -21.11 -4.38 -32.94
N LEU A 62 -19.84 -4.20 -32.59
CA LEU A 62 -18.93 -3.28 -33.29
C LEU A 62 -18.66 -3.69 -34.74
N ASP A 63 -18.52 -4.99 -35.00
CA ASP A 63 -18.34 -5.54 -36.34
C ASP A 63 -19.57 -5.23 -37.22
N ALA A 64 -20.78 -5.24 -36.64
CA ALA A 64 -22.01 -4.84 -37.31
C ALA A 64 -22.21 -3.30 -37.41
N HIS A 65 -21.41 -2.50 -36.70
CA HIS A 65 -21.53 -1.03 -36.65
C HIS A 65 -20.16 -0.37 -36.94
N PRO A 66 -19.64 -0.52 -38.18
CA PRO A 66 -18.36 0.06 -38.55
C PRO A 66 -18.39 1.59 -38.40
N GLY A 67 -17.31 2.16 -37.89
CA GLY A 67 -17.20 3.61 -37.69
C GLY A 67 -17.88 4.16 -36.44
N TYR A 68 -18.69 3.37 -35.72
CA TYR A 68 -19.37 3.82 -34.50
C TYR A 68 -18.42 4.44 -33.48
N LEU A 69 -17.31 3.77 -33.15
CA LEU A 69 -16.34 4.28 -32.17
C LEU A 69 -15.73 5.62 -32.59
N ARG A 70 -15.54 5.84 -33.90
CA ARG A 70 -15.03 7.11 -34.43
C ARG A 70 -16.06 8.20 -34.23
N GLN A 71 -17.31 7.96 -34.65
CA GLN A 71 -18.42 8.91 -34.47
C GLN A 71 -18.67 9.22 -32.99
N TYR A 72 -18.70 8.20 -32.13
CA TYR A 72 -18.86 8.36 -30.69
C TYR A 72 -17.77 9.27 -30.10
N ARG A 73 -16.50 9.08 -30.47
CA ARG A 73 -15.40 9.93 -29.96
C ARG A 73 -15.46 11.36 -30.47
N LEU A 74 -15.97 11.58 -31.69
CA LEU A 74 -16.16 12.92 -32.25
C LEU A 74 -17.30 13.66 -31.53
N SER A 75 -18.44 12.99 -31.32
CA SER A 75 -19.60 13.59 -30.64
C SER A 75 -19.44 13.68 -29.11
N HIS A 76 -18.53 12.89 -28.51
CA HIS A 76 -18.29 12.86 -27.07
C HIS A 76 -16.83 13.26 -26.74
N CYS A 77 -16.39 14.43 -27.22
CA CYS A 77 -15.06 14.95 -26.91
C CYS A 77 -14.83 15.15 -25.40
N GLU A 78 -15.88 15.54 -24.65
CA GLU A 78 -15.85 15.66 -23.19
C GLU A 78 -15.52 14.31 -22.52
N TYR A 79 -16.08 13.21 -23.02
CA TYR A 79 -15.78 11.86 -22.51
C TYR A 79 -14.30 11.51 -22.68
N LYS A 80 -13.72 11.85 -23.85
CA LYS A 80 -12.29 11.63 -24.13
C LYS A 80 -11.41 12.41 -23.15
N GLU A 81 -11.74 13.67 -22.88
CA GLU A 81 -10.94 14.51 -21.97
C GLU A 81 -11.04 14.03 -20.53
N LYS A 82 -12.25 13.78 -20.02
CA LYS A 82 -12.45 13.21 -18.68
C LYS A 82 -11.71 11.89 -18.49
N ASN A 83 -11.69 11.04 -19.52
CA ASN A 83 -10.94 9.80 -19.49
C ASN A 83 -9.42 10.07 -19.42
N ARG A 84 -8.90 11.04 -20.19
CA ARG A 84 -7.50 11.45 -20.16
C ARG A 84 -7.09 11.96 -18.77
N GLU A 85 -7.91 12.81 -18.16
CA GLU A 85 -7.69 13.32 -16.80
C GLU A 85 -7.69 12.20 -15.76
N SER A 86 -8.66 11.28 -15.85
CA SER A 86 -8.76 10.14 -14.95
C SER A 86 -7.54 9.23 -15.05
N VAL A 87 -7.12 8.91 -16.28
CA VAL A 87 -5.92 8.12 -16.57
C VAL A 87 -4.67 8.83 -16.05
N SER A 88 -4.51 10.14 -16.32
CA SER A 88 -3.40 10.95 -15.82
C SER A 88 -3.32 10.93 -14.29
N THR A 89 -4.45 11.12 -13.61
CA THR A 89 -4.55 11.06 -12.14
C THR A 89 -4.15 9.70 -11.61
N GLN A 90 -4.59 8.62 -12.27
CA GLN A 90 -4.21 7.26 -11.90
C GLN A 90 -2.71 7.02 -12.07
N TYR A 91 -2.10 7.48 -13.16
CA TYR A 91 -0.65 7.38 -13.38
C TYR A 91 0.14 8.15 -12.34
N ARG A 92 -0.27 9.39 -12.02
CA ARG A 92 0.34 10.20 -10.95
C ARG A 92 0.30 9.47 -9.60
N GLY A 93 -0.86 8.91 -9.23
CA GLY A 93 -1.00 8.12 -8.00
C GLY A 93 -0.12 6.87 -7.97
N LYS A 94 -0.05 6.13 -9.10
CA LYS A 94 0.84 4.96 -9.23
C LYS A 94 2.32 5.33 -9.17
N LYS A 95 2.70 6.48 -9.72
CA LYS A 95 4.07 7.01 -9.64
C LYS A 95 4.43 7.33 -8.19
N LEU A 96 3.60 8.12 -7.50
CA LEU A 96 3.80 8.45 -6.08
C LEU A 96 3.90 7.20 -5.20
N TYR A 97 3.01 6.22 -5.41
CA TYR A 97 3.07 4.95 -4.67
C TYR A 97 4.39 4.22 -4.87
N ARG A 98 4.91 4.16 -6.11
CA ARG A 98 6.21 3.55 -6.42
C ARG A 98 7.36 4.28 -5.73
N GLU A 99 7.41 5.61 -5.85
CA GLU A 99 8.44 6.43 -5.22
C GLU A 99 8.46 6.29 -3.68
N VAL A 100 7.28 6.32 -3.05
CA VAL A 100 7.13 6.10 -1.61
C VAL A 100 7.58 4.70 -1.22
N LYS A 101 7.18 3.68 -1.99
CA LYS A 101 7.59 2.28 -1.75
C LYS A 101 9.10 2.11 -1.85
N GLU A 102 9.72 2.65 -2.89
CA GLU A 102 11.17 2.62 -3.09
C GLU A 102 11.92 3.32 -1.96
N ARG A 103 11.42 4.47 -1.50
CA ARG A 103 11.98 5.19 -0.35
C ARG A 103 11.91 4.35 0.92
N ILE A 104 10.79 3.70 1.18
CA ILE A 104 10.62 2.80 2.34
C ILE A 104 11.62 1.64 2.25
N ILE A 105 11.78 1.02 1.08
CA ILE A 105 12.73 -0.08 0.88
C ILE A 105 14.16 0.38 1.14
N ARG A 106 14.56 1.53 0.57
CA ARG A 106 15.90 2.09 0.76
C ARG A 106 16.19 2.37 2.23
N ARG A 107 15.28 3.06 2.91
CA ARG A 107 15.43 3.40 4.33
C ARG A 107 15.52 2.16 5.22
N LYS A 108 14.79 1.09 4.88
CA LYS A 108 14.95 -0.21 5.56
C LYS A 108 16.36 -0.76 5.36
N GLY A 109 16.91 -0.71 4.15
CA GLY A 109 18.28 -1.11 3.86
C GLY A 109 19.32 -0.29 4.62
N GLU A 110 19.14 1.03 4.69
CA GLU A 110 20.00 1.95 5.46
C GLU A 110 20.01 1.60 6.95
N VAL A 111 18.83 1.37 7.54
CA VAL A 111 18.71 0.97 8.97
C VAL A 111 19.41 -0.36 9.21
N ILE A 112 19.22 -1.34 8.32
CA ILE A 112 19.88 -2.64 8.40
C ILE A 112 21.40 -2.46 8.32
N ASN A 113 21.92 -1.71 7.34
CA ASN A 113 23.35 -1.45 7.21
C ASN A 113 23.94 -0.76 8.45
N HIS A 114 23.28 0.29 8.95
CA HIS A 114 23.73 0.99 10.16
C HIS A 114 23.80 0.04 11.37
N MET A 115 22.78 -0.81 11.54
CA MET A 115 22.75 -1.82 12.60
C MET A 115 23.92 -2.80 12.48
N TRP A 116 24.22 -3.29 11.27
CA TRP A 116 25.35 -4.21 11.04
C TRP A 116 26.72 -3.54 11.18
N SER A 117 26.88 -2.30 10.71
CA SER A 117 28.12 -1.55 10.84
C SER A 117 28.43 -1.18 12.29
N GLY A 118 27.41 -0.82 13.09
CA GLY A 118 27.58 -0.61 14.53
C GLY A 118 27.98 -1.89 15.24
N LEU A 119 27.25 -2.99 15.00
CA LEU A 119 27.54 -4.30 15.59
C LEU A 119 28.94 -4.81 15.24
N HIS A 120 29.41 -4.61 14.00
CA HIS A 120 30.75 -5.04 13.59
C HIS A 120 31.86 -4.25 14.29
N ASN A 121 31.70 -2.94 14.43
CA ASN A 121 32.68 -2.09 15.12
C ASN A 121 32.71 -2.39 16.63
N ASP A 122 31.56 -2.60 17.25
CA ASP A 122 31.46 -2.91 18.69
C ASP A 122 32.06 -4.29 19.00
N ILE A 123 31.78 -5.31 18.19
CA ILE A 123 32.36 -6.66 18.33
C ILE A 123 33.88 -6.63 18.07
N GLN A 124 34.34 -5.93 17.04
CA GLN A 124 35.78 -5.82 16.76
C GLN A 124 36.52 -5.08 17.87
N ALA A 125 35.94 -4.03 18.45
CA ALA A 125 36.53 -3.33 19.59
C ALA A 125 36.63 -4.23 20.83
N GLU A 126 35.61 -5.03 21.11
CA GLU A 126 35.57 -5.96 22.24
C GLU A 126 36.60 -7.09 22.09
N LEU A 127 36.74 -7.66 20.89
CA LEU A 127 37.79 -8.65 20.56
C LEU A 127 39.21 -8.04 20.63
N MET A 128 39.38 -6.80 20.18
CA MET A 128 40.67 -6.10 20.23
C MET A 128 41.10 -5.83 21.68
N MET A 129 40.16 -5.45 22.55
CA MET A 129 40.40 -5.23 23.98
C MET A 129 40.75 -6.54 24.71
N GLN A 130 40.02 -7.63 24.45
CA GLN A 130 40.36 -8.95 24.99
C GLN A 130 41.78 -9.40 24.60
N HIS A 131 42.18 -9.15 23.36
CA HIS A 131 43.52 -9.49 22.89
C HIS A 131 44.61 -8.67 23.60
N ILE A 132 44.39 -7.37 23.83
CA ILE A 132 45.32 -6.52 24.59
C ILE A 132 45.45 -7.03 26.03
N GLU A 133 44.34 -7.36 26.69
CA GLU A 133 44.35 -7.92 28.05
C GLU A 133 45.12 -9.24 28.11
N ILE A 134 44.91 -10.15 27.17
CA ILE A 134 45.66 -11.42 27.09
C ILE A 134 47.15 -11.16 26.87
N VAL A 135 47.53 -10.25 25.96
CA VAL A 135 48.94 -9.90 25.72
C VAL A 135 49.59 -9.26 26.94
N LEU A 136 48.86 -8.43 27.68
CA LEU A 136 49.33 -7.83 28.92
C LEU A 136 49.49 -8.89 30.01
N VAL A 137 48.54 -9.80 30.19
CA VAL A 137 48.63 -10.91 31.16
C VAL A 137 49.81 -11.83 30.84
N ILE A 138 50.01 -12.17 29.57
CA ILE A 138 51.15 -12.97 29.12
C ILE A 138 52.46 -12.21 29.36
N SER A 139 52.51 -10.90 29.04
CA SER A 139 53.70 -10.07 29.29
C SER A 139 54.06 -9.97 30.77
N HIS A 140 53.08 -9.82 31.66
CA HIS A 140 53.30 -9.83 33.11
C HIS A 140 53.77 -11.22 33.57
N PHE A 141 53.10 -12.29 33.13
CA PHE A 141 53.48 -13.66 33.48
C PHE A 141 54.92 -14.00 33.02
N LEU A 142 55.33 -13.56 31.82
CA LEU A 142 56.69 -13.75 31.33
C LEU A 142 57.71 -12.88 32.08
N SER A 143 57.33 -11.67 32.52
CA SER A 143 58.19 -10.75 33.29
C SER A 143 58.38 -11.22 34.74
N ASP A 144 57.32 -11.71 35.39
CA ASP A 144 57.35 -12.25 36.75
C ASP A 144 58.14 -13.57 36.81
N ASN A 145 58.05 -14.40 35.77
CA ASN A 145 58.87 -15.62 35.67
C ASN A 145 60.34 -15.33 35.32
N ALA A 146 60.64 -14.21 34.65
CA ALA A 146 62.03 -13.81 34.37
C ALA A 146 62.78 -13.33 35.62
N GLN A 147 62.08 -12.87 36.67
CA GLN A 147 62.68 -12.48 37.95
C GLN A 147 62.94 -13.66 38.91
N ASN A 148 62.30 -14.82 38.68
CA ASN A 148 62.45 -16.03 39.51
C ASN A 148 63.59 -16.97 39.07
N PHE A 149 64.38 -16.59 38.07
CA PHE A 149 65.52 -17.37 37.53
C PHE A 149 66.87 -16.66 37.68
N SER A 150 67.01 -15.72 38.63
CA SER A 150 68.29 -15.14 39.03
C SER A 150 68.68 -15.54 40.45
#